data_AF-A0A9X6ZSE9-F1
#
_entry.id   AF-A0A9X6ZSE9-F1
#
_cell.length_a   1.000
_cell.length_b   1.000
_cell.length_c   1.000
_cell.angle_alpha   90.00
_cell.angle_beta   90.00
_cell.angle_gamma   90.00
#
_symmetry.space_group_name_H-M   'P 1'
#
loop_
_entity.id
_entity.type
_entity.pdbx_description
1 polymer ?
#
loop_
_entity_poly.entity_id
_entity_poly.type
_entity_poly.pdbx_seq_one_letter_code
_entity_poly.pdbx_strand_id
1 'polypeptide(L)'
;MRTIFRNRETKKHINFTLKEIEQYIGEFKELLKSDQYMISQNEKRVENIGFIEDYKIDKSKEKEILLNIEARDFCYAVDNKNPKFAHEKLYVFCPQYELNYWGEKELVEIYIKTNLIKYKNEKKYIIIISFHKRNKPVTYLFR
;
A
#
# COMPACT_ATOMS: atom_id res chain seq x y z
N MET A 1 21.87 -23.94 7.98
CA MET A 1 22.03 -23.58 6.55
C MET A 1 21.51 -22.16 6.33
N ARG A 2 22.38 -21.19 6.03
CA ARG A 2 21.95 -19.86 5.57
C ARG A 2 21.52 -19.99 4.11
N THR A 3 20.22 -19.97 3.85
CA THR A 3 19.71 -19.88 2.48
C THR A 3 20.17 -18.53 1.93
N ILE A 4 21.15 -18.57 1.02
CA ILE A 4 21.56 -17.41 0.23
C ILE A 4 20.40 -17.13 -0.73
N PHE A 5 19.51 -16.21 -0.36
CA PHE A 5 18.50 -15.71 -1.27
C PHE A 5 19.23 -14.94 -2.36
N ARG A 6 19.32 -15.51 -3.57
CA ARG A 6 19.73 -14.76 -4.76
C ARG A 6 18.84 -13.52 -4.84
N ASN A 7 19.44 -12.34 -4.97
CA ASN A 7 18.71 -11.11 -5.23
C ASN A 7 17.92 -11.30 -6.54
N ARG A 8 16.61 -11.52 -6.41
CA ARG A 8 15.70 -11.57 -7.56
C ARG A 8 15.55 -10.15 -8.09
N GLU A 9 15.77 -9.98 -9.39
CA GLU A 9 15.40 -8.74 -10.06
C GLU A 9 13.88 -8.57 -10.02
N THR A 10 13.43 -7.42 -9.52
CA THR A 10 12.01 -7.07 -9.51
C THR A 10 11.72 -6.08 -10.61
N LYS A 11 10.67 -6.34 -11.38
CA LYS A 11 10.23 -5.45 -12.45
C LYS A 11 9.11 -4.53 -11.95
N LYS A 12 9.18 -3.26 -12.38
CA LYS A 12 8.06 -2.32 -12.28
C LYS A 12 7.11 -2.56 -13.46
N HIS A 13 5.82 -2.56 -13.18
CA HIS A 13 4.75 -2.76 -14.15
C HIS A 13 3.90 -1.50 -14.21
N ILE A 14 3.76 -0.97 -15.42
CA ILE A 14 3.02 0.26 -15.72
C ILE A 14 2.00 0.06 -16.85
N ASN A 15 1.86 -1.17 -17.37
CA ASN A 15 0.85 -1.47 -18.37
C ASN A 15 -0.45 -1.88 -17.67
N PHE A 16 -1.21 -0.86 -17.26
CA PHE A 16 -2.53 -1.02 -16.66
C PHE A 16 -3.48 -0.01 -17.26
N THR A 17 -4.72 -0.42 -17.45
CA THR A 17 -5.84 0.48 -17.75
C THR A 17 -6.43 1.04 -16.46
N LEU A 18 -7.09 2.19 -16.56
CA LEU A 18 -7.80 2.78 -15.42
C LEU A 18 -8.82 1.80 -14.82
N LYS A 19 -9.56 1.09 -15.67
CA LYS A 19 -10.58 0.11 -15.29
C LYS A 19 -10.01 -1.08 -14.50
N GLU A 20 -8.85 -1.60 -14.87
CA GLU A 20 -8.19 -2.68 -14.12
C GLU A 20 -7.83 -2.24 -12.69
N ILE A 21 -7.38 -0.99 -12.55
CA ILE A 21 -7.05 -0.43 -11.24
C ILE A 21 -8.31 -0.11 -10.44
N GLU A 22 -9.38 0.39 -11.06
CA GLU A 22 -10.68 0.57 -10.42
C GLU A 22 -11.23 -0.76 -9.88
N GLN A 23 -11.12 -1.85 -10.64
CA GLN A 23 -11.53 -3.19 -10.20
C GLN A 23 -10.70 -3.66 -8.99
N TYR A 24 -9.38 -3.49 -9.03
CA TYR A 24 -8.51 -3.80 -7.90
C TYR A 24 -8.89 -2.99 -6.64
N ILE A 25 -9.09 -1.68 -6.80
CA ILE A 25 -9.50 -0.79 -5.71
C ILE A 25 -10.86 -1.19 -5.15
N GLY A 26 -11.82 -1.58 -6.00
CA GLY A 26 -13.13 -2.06 -5.56
C GLY A 26 -13.00 -3.26 -4.62
N GLU A 27 -12.25 -4.28 -5.02
CA GLU A 27 -11.98 -5.45 -4.18
C GLU A 27 -11.25 -5.10 -2.89
N PHE A 28 -10.22 -4.25 -2.99
CA PHE A 28 -9.49 -3.71 -1.85
C PHE A 28 -10.41 -3.01 -0.85
N LYS A 29 -11.31 -2.13 -1.31
CA LYS A 29 -12.24 -1.39 -0.45
C LYS A 29 -13.25 -2.31 0.25
N GLU A 30 -13.73 -3.36 -0.41
CA GLU A 30 -14.62 -4.34 0.24
C GLU A 30 -13.91 -5.10 1.38
N LEU A 31 -12.64 -5.43 1.20
CA LEU A 31 -11.83 -6.05 2.25
C LEU A 31 -11.57 -5.09 3.41
N LEU A 32 -11.32 -3.80 3.14
CA LEU A 32 -11.21 -2.78 4.19
C LEU A 32 -12.50 -2.67 4.99
N LYS A 33 -13.66 -2.55 4.33
CA LYS A 33 -14.97 -2.42 4.99
C LYS A 33 -15.24 -3.57 5.95
N SER A 34 -14.85 -4.79 5.55
CA SER A 34 -14.97 -6.02 6.34
C SER A 34 -13.83 -6.27 7.34
N ASP A 35 -12.95 -5.28 7.57
CA ASP A 35 -11.78 -5.36 8.46
C ASP A 35 -10.82 -6.53 8.14
N GLN A 36 -10.79 -6.95 6.88
CA GLN A 36 -9.88 -7.98 6.35
C GLN A 36 -8.57 -7.35 5.83
N TYR A 37 -7.94 -6.54 6.68
CA TYR A 37 -6.67 -5.90 6.36
C TYR A 37 -5.81 -5.65 7.59
N MET A 38 -4.50 -5.48 7.36
CA MET A 38 -3.55 -5.00 8.36
C MET A 38 -2.56 -4.01 7.77
N ILE A 39 -2.03 -3.12 8.60
CA ILE A 39 -0.83 -2.33 8.29
C ILE A 39 0.38 -2.98 8.94
N SER A 40 1.44 -3.18 8.18
CA SER A 40 2.65 -3.83 8.68
C SER A 40 3.44 -2.89 9.60
N GLN A 41 3.59 -3.26 10.88
CA GLN A 41 4.29 -2.46 11.91
C GLN A 41 5.34 -3.31 12.64
N ASN A 42 6.39 -3.74 11.94
CA ASN A 42 7.53 -4.47 12.55
C ASN A 42 8.82 -3.65 12.45
N GLU A 43 9.93 -4.19 12.97
CA GLU A 43 11.25 -3.56 12.97
C GLU A 43 11.73 -3.08 11.59
N LYS A 44 11.25 -3.67 10.50
CA LYS A 44 11.57 -3.26 9.11
C LYS A 44 10.61 -2.19 8.56
N ARG A 45 9.68 -1.70 9.38
CA ARG A 45 8.59 -0.79 9.05
C ARG A 45 8.55 0.42 9.99
N VAL A 46 9.72 0.87 10.44
CA VAL A 46 9.87 2.06 11.31
C VAL A 46 9.22 3.30 10.67
N GLU A 47 9.29 3.45 9.35
CA GLU A 47 8.62 4.57 8.65
C GLU A 47 7.09 4.52 8.77
N ASN A 48 6.48 3.33 8.78
CA ASN A 48 5.04 3.20 9.00
C ASN A 48 4.67 3.59 10.44
N ILE A 49 5.47 3.11 11.41
CA ILE A 49 5.27 3.38 12.83
C ILE A 49 5.38 4.89 13.09
N GLY A 50 6.48 5.52 12.66
CA GLY A 50 6.69 6.96 12.81
C GLY A 50 5.60 7.78 12.15
N PHE A 51 5.17 7.42 10.94
CA PHE A 51 4.06 8.12 10.27
C PHE A 51 2.74 8.01 11.04
N ILE A 52 2.44 6.85 11.62
CA ILE A 52 1.22 6.66 12.42
C ILE A 52 1.30 7.50 13.71
N GLU A 53 2.45 7.52 14.37
CA GLU A 53 2.68 8.27 15.61
C GLU A 53 2.67 9.79 15.40
N ASP A 54 3.42 10.27 14.40
CA ASP A 54 3.60 11.69 14.07
C ASP A 54 2.27 12.38 13.75
N TYR A 55 1.41 11.69 13.00
CA TYR A 55 0.11 12.21 12.56
C TYR A 55 -1.06 11.71 13.41
N LYS A 56 -0.78 10.96 14.49
CA LYS A 56 -1.77 10.39 15.40
C LYS A 56 -2.87 9.62 14.66
N ILE A 57 -2.48 8.81 13.69
CA ILE A 57 -3.40 8.07 12.82
C ILE A 57 -3.95 6.88 13.59
N ASP A 58 -5.19 7.01 14.08
CA ASP A 58 -5.90 5.88 14.69
C ASP A 58 -6.48 4.93 13.62
N LYS A 59 -7.08 3.81 14.09
CA LYS A 59 -7.64 2.80 13.20
C LYS A 59 -8.76 3.31 12.30
N SER A 60 -9.52 4.30 12.77
CA SER A 60 -10.59 4.93 11.99
C SER A 60 -9.98 5.77 10.87
N LYS A 61 -8.97 6.58 11.19
CA LYS A 61 -8.25 7.42 10.24
C LYS A 61 -7.46 6.59 9.22
N GLU A 62 -6.84 5.49 9.62
CA GLU A 62 -6.23 4.52 8.71
C GLU A 62 -7.25 4.09 7.64
N LYS A 63 -8.44 3.64 8.08
CA LYS A 63 -9.49 3.13 7.20
C LYS A 63 -10.04 4.24 6.30
N GLU A 64 -10.22 5.44 6.83
CA GLU A 64 -10.65 6.64 6.09
C GLU A 64 -9.67 6.97 4.95
N ILE A 65 -8.37 7.06 5.23
CA ILE A 65 -7.33 7.33 4.23
C ILE A 65 -7.35 6.25 3.15
N LEU A 66 -7.37 4.97 3.55
CA LEU A 66 -7.34 3.85 2.62
C LEU A 66 -8.61 3.78 1.76
N LEU A 67 -9.79 4.08 2.31
CA LEU A 67 -11.05 4.12 1.56
C LEU A 67 -11.13 5.30 0.57
N ASN A 68 -10.35 6.36 0.78
CA ASN A 68 -10.28 7.52 -0.11
C ASN A 68 -9.32 7.32 -1.30
N ILE A 69 -8.61 6.20 -1.39
CA ILE A 69 -7.76 5.89 -2.56
C ILE A 69 -8.62 5.77 -3.83
N GLU A 70 -8.17 6.42 -4.89
CA GLU A 70 -8.75 6.39 -6.22
C GLU A 70 -7.79 5.82 -7.27
N ALA A 71 -8.32 5.42 -8.44
CA ALA A 71 -7.51 4.84 -9.49
C ALA A 71 -6.42 5.80 -9.99
N ARG A 72 -6.68 7.12 -9.95
CA ARG A 72 -5.69 8.16 -10.32
C ARG A 72 -4.54 8.29 -9.32
N ASP A 73 -4.67 7.77 -8.10
CA ASP A 73 -3.56 7.71 -7.14
C ASP A 73 -2.56 6.59 -7.47
N PHE A 74 -2.90 5.69 -8.41
CA PHE A 74 -2.04 4.57 -8.77
C PHE A 74 -0.76 5.05 -9.47
N CYS A 75 0.37 4.49 -9.04
CA CYS A 75 1.67 4.77 -9.60
C CYS A 75 2.17 3.62 -10.48
N TYR A 76 2.29 2.43 -9.89
CA TYR A 76 2.81 1.23 -10.56
C TYR A 76 2.54 -0.01 -9.70
N ALA A 77 2.67 -1.19 -10.30
CA ALA A 77 2.84 -2.43 -9.56
C ALA A 77 4.29 -2.90 -9.62
N VAL A 78 4.73 -3.71 -8.66
CA VAL A 78 6.08 -4.28 -8.63
C VAL A 78 6.03 -5.72 -8.16
N ASP A 79 6.93 -6.55 -8.69
CA ASP A 79 7.04 -7.94 -8.24
C ASP A 79 7.39 -8.01 -6.74
N ASN A 80 6.86 -9.03 -6.06
CA ASN A 80 7.29 -9.34 -4.70
C ASN A 80 8.75 -9.87 -4.72
N LYS A 81 9.62 -9.21 -3.94
CA LYS A 81 11.03 -9.61 -3.78
C LYS A 81 11.19 -10.96 -3.08
N ASN A 82 10.23 -11.34 -2.24
CA ASN A 82 10.29 -12.61 -1.52
C ASN A 82 10.04 -13.77 -2.49
N PRO A 83 11.00 -14.68 -2.71
CA PRO A 83 10.84 -15.76 -3.68
C PRO A 83 9.65 -16.68 -3.39
N LYS A 84 9.24 -16.82 -2.11
CA LYS A 84 8.06 -17.61 -1.73
C LYS A 84 6.75 -17.03 -2.29
N PHE A 85 6.73 -15.73 -2.54
CA PHE A 85 5.57 -14.97 -2.99
C PHE A 85 5.79 -14.39 -4.38
N ALA A 86 6.65 -15.02 -5.17
CA ALA A 86 7.12 -14.49 -6.45
C ALA A 86 6.03 -14.24 -7.51
N HIS A 87 4.87 -14.88 -7.33
CA HIS A 87 3.67 -14.78 -8.15
C HIS A 87 2.78 -13.59 -7.75
N GLU A 88 3.01 -12.99 -6.58
CA GLU A 88 2.25 -11.84 -6.08
C GLU A 88 2.81 -10.53 -6.64
N LYS A 89 1.90 -9.61 -6.96
CA LYS A 89 2.21 -8.22 -7.34
C LYS A 89 1.87 -7.28 -6.19
N LEU A 90 2.75 -6.34 -5.93
CA LEU A 90 2.56 -5.28 -4.95
C LEU A 90 2.12 -4.01 -5.68
N TYR A 91 0.97 -3.47 -5.32
CA TYR A 91 0.41 -2.27 -5.95
C TYR A 91 0.79 -1.03 -5.13
N VAL A 92 1.23 0.02 -5.82
CA VAL A 92 1.68 1.27 -5.21
C VAL A 92 0.75 2.41 -5.58
N PHE A 93 0.27 3.10 -4.56
CA PHE A 93 -0.55 4.30 -4.64
C PHE A 93 0.14 5.46 -3.92
N CYS A 94 -0.21 6.68 -4.32
CA CYS A 94 0.27 7.88 -3.66
C CYS A 94 -0.84 8.94 -3.50
N PRO A 95 -1.89 8.69 -2.71
CA PRO A 95 -2.93 9.69 -2.47
C PRO A 95 -2.38 10.93 -1.76
N GLN A 96 -3.05 12.06 -2.00
CA GLN A 96 -2.89 13.27 -1.23
C GLN A 96 -3.96 13.33 -0.14
N TYR A 97 -3.57 13.66 1.09
CA TYR A 97 -4.48 13.69 2.23
C TYR A 97 -4.12 14.83 3.20
N GLU A 98 -5.12 15.57 3.68
CA GLU A 98 -4.89 16.58 4.72
C GLU A 98 -4.81 15.87 6.09
N LEU A 99 -3.66 15.99 6.76
CA LEU A 99 -3.43 15.40 8.08
C LEU A 99 -3.04 16.46 9.10
N ASN A 100 -3.35 16.18 10.37
CA ASN A 100 -2.91 17.01 11.48
C ASN A 100 -1.52 16.56 11.96
N TYR A 101 -0.56 17.46 11.90
CA TYR A 101 0.75 17.31 12.49
C TYR A 101 0.87 18.28 13.67
N TRP A 102 0.67 17.76 14.88
CA TRP A 102 0.82 18.52 16.14
C TRP A 102 0.04 19.84 16.22
N GLY A 103 -1.17 19.87 15.65
CA GLY A 103 -2.04 21.05 15.64
C GLY A 103 -2.09 21.79 14.30
N GLU A 104 -1.13 21.55 13.41
CA GLU A 104 -1.11 22.13 12.07
C GLU A 104 -1.68 21.16 11.03
N LYS A 105 -2.45 21.68 10.08
CA LYS A 105 -2.93 20.89 8.94
C LYS A 105 -1.93 20.99 7.81
N GLU A 106 -1.48 19.86 7.28
CA GLU A 106 -0.69 19.83 6.04
C GLU A 106 -1.25 18.83 5.04
N LEU A 107 -1.09 19.15 3.75
CA LEU A 107 -1.40 18.23 2.67
C LEU A 107 -0.23 17.27 2.47
N VAL A 108 -0.46 15.99 2.74
CA VAL A 108 0.54 14.94 2.73
C VAL A 108 0.33 14.01 1.55
N GLU A 109 1.37 13.78 0.75
CA GLU A 109 1.41 12.65 -0.18
C GLU A 109 1.82 11.38 0.57
N ILE A 110 0.95 10.38 0.58
CA ILE A 110 1.14 9.16 1.36
C ILE A 110 1.57 8.03 0.43
N TYR A 111 2.78 7.49 0.63
CA TYR A 111 3.24 6.33 -0.12
C TYR A 111 2.60 5.05 0.46
N ILE A 112 1.73 4.42 -0.33
CA ILE A 112 0.99 3.23 0.08
C ILE A 112 1.39 2.06 -0.82
N LYS A 113 1.86 0.97 -0.23
CA LYS A 113 2.17 -0.28 -0.95
C LYS A 113 1.30 -1.40 -0.41
N THR A 114 0.46 -1.96 -1.25
CA THR A 114 -0.50 -3.00 -0.87
C THR A 114 -0.14 -4.35 -1.48
N ASN A 115 -0.44 -5.42 -0.75
CA ASN A 115 -0.44 -6.78 -1.27
C ASN A 115 -1.81 -7.40 -1.04
N LEU A 116 -2.45 -7.85 -2.11
CA LEU A 116 -3.69 -8.61 -2.03
C LEU A 116 -3.35 -10.09 -2.06
N ILE A 117 -3.50 -10.73 -0.91
CA ILE A 117 -3.23 -12.17 -0.76
C ILE A 117 -4.51 -12.96 -0.86
N LYS A 118 -4.41 -14.15 -1.47
CA LYS A 118 -5.51 -15.10 -1.61
C LYS A 118 -5.11 -16.41 -0.94
N TYR A 119 -5.87 -16.82 0.07
CA TYR A 119 -5.69 -18.08 0.76
C TYR A 119 -6.26 -19.25 -0.06
N LYS A 120 -5.86 -20.48 0.28
CA LYS A 120 -6.32 -21.71 -0.39
C LYS A 120 -7.84 -21.90 -0.34
N ASN A 121 -8.52 -21.33 0.65
CA ASN A 121 -9.97 -21.38 0.81
C ASN A 121 -10.67 -20.20 0.12
N GLU A 122 -10.03 -19.58 -0.87
CA GLU A 122 -10.53 -18.45 -1.65
C GLU A 122 -10.74 -17.14 -0.86
N LYS A 123 -10.54 -17.15 0.47
CA LYS A 123 -10.56 -15.93 1.28
C LYS A 123 -9.42 -15.01 0.86
N LYS A 124 -9.69 -13.72 0.84
CA LYS A 124 -8.74 -12.69 0.45
C LYS A 124 -8.45 -11.78 1.63
N TYR A 125 -7.28 -11.16 1.62
CA TYR A 125 -6.86 -10.26 2.68
C TYR A 125 -5.88 -9.22 2.13
N ILE A 126 -5.95 -8.00 2.66
CA ILE A 126 -5.05 -6.92 2.26
C ILE A 126 -3.95 -6.71 3.30
N ILE A 127 -2.70 -6.72 2.86
CA ILE A 127 -1.59 -6.27 3.68
C ILE A 127 -1.10 -4.93 3.14
N ILE A 128 -1.18 -3.89 3.96
CA ILE A 128 -0.55 -2.59 3.70
C ILE A 128 0.91 -2.70 4.17
N ILE A 129 1.80 -2.92 3.21
CA ILE A 129 3.23 -3.12 3.43
C ILE A 129 3.93 -1.80 3.78
N SER A 130 3.62 -0.75 3.03
CA SER A 130 4.14 0.60 3.26
C SER A 130 2.95 1.53 3.45
N PHE A 131 3.03 2.39 4.46
CA PHE A 131 2.03 3.40 4.79
C PHE A 131 2.75 4.54 5.51
N HIS A 132 3.35 5.45 4.74
CA HIS A 132 4.17 6.53 5.29
C HIS A 132 4.17 7.75 4.37
N LYS A 133 4.57 8.93 4.88
CA LYS A 133 4.81 10.12 4.07
C LYS A 133 5.75 9.79 2.91
N ARG A 134 5.44 10.27 1.71
CA ARG A 134 6.25 10.02 0.52
C ARG A 134 7.66 10.58 0.73
N ASN A 135 8.65 9.68 0.71
CA ASN A 135 10.07 9.99 0.92
C ASN A 135 10.93 9.84 -0.36
N LYS A 136 10.32 9.43 -1.47
CA LYS A 136 10.97 9.23 -2.77
C LYS A 136 10.10 9.73 -3.92
N PRO A 137 10.68 10.08 -5.08
CA PRO A 137 9.90 10.41 -6.26
C PRO A 137 9.00 9.25 -6.69
N VAL A 138 7.76 9.58 -7.07
CA VAL A 138 6.81 8.64 -7.68
C VAL A 138 6.27 9.26 -8.96
N THR A 139 5.90 8.41 -9.91
CA THR A 139 5.22 8.80 -11.14
C THR A 139 3.85 8.15 -11.11
N TYR A 140 2.81 8.97 -11.21
CA TYR A 140 1.43 8.52 -11.33
C TYR A 140 1.22 7.95 -12.74
N LEU A 141 0.45 6.87 -12.87
CA LEU A 141 0.21 6.28 -14.18
C LEU A 141 -0.88 7.04 -14.97
N PHE A 142 -1.83 7.67 -14.27
CA PHE A 142 -3.03 8.28 -14.87
C PHE A 142 -3.21 9.76 -14.53
N ARG A 143 -2.14 10.46 -14.11
CA ARG A 143 -2.12 11.90 -13.86
C ARG A 143 -1.10 12.56 -14.76
#